data_AF-A0A251T0N7-F1
#
_entry.id   AF-A0A251T0N7-F1
#
_cell.length_a   1.000
_cell.length_b   1.000
_cell.length_c   1.000
_cell.angle_alpha   90.00
_cell.angle_beta   90.00
_cell.angle_gamma   90.00
#
_symmetry.space_group_name_H-M   'P 1'
#
loop_
_entity.id
_entity.type
_entity.pdbx_description
1 polymer ?
#
loop_
_entity_poly.entity_id
_entity_poly.type
_entity_poly.pdbx_seq_one_letter_code
_entity_poly.pdbx_strand_id
1 'polypeptide(L)' 'MFDNLESLSRGLQHLTSLQHLYIDNCPKVNDLPETLLPSLLSLIIKHNCPKLKERCEGRGSHYWPLISHIPCIYI' A
#
# COMPACT_ATOMS: atom_id res chain seq x y z
N MET A 1 1.44 11.31 -14.22
CA MET A 1 1.47 9.85 -14.46
C MET A 1 2.83 9.38 -13.97
N PHE A 2 2.90 8.58 -12.91
CA PHE A 2 4.16 8.16 -12.28
C PHE A 2 4.65 6.86 -12.91
N ASP A 3 5.03 6.91 -14.19
CA ASP A 3 5.35 5.70 -14.96
C ASP A 3 6.66 5.02 -14.53
N ASN A 4 7.42 5.60 -13.60
CA ASN A 4 8.72 5.08 -13.13
C ASN A 4 8.79 4.91 -11.60
N LEU A 5 7.68 5.06 -10.89
CA LEU A 5 7.69 4.87 -9.44
C LEU A 5 7.62 3.36 -9.14
N GLU A 6 8.75 2.79 -8.74
CA GLU A 6 8.86 1.36 -8.43
C GLU A 6 8.69 1.08 -6.94
N SER A 7 9.05 2.02 -6.08
CA SER A 7 8.95 1.85 -4.63
C SER A 7 8.40 3.10 -3.95
N LEU A 8 7.42 2.92 -3.08
CA LEU A 8 6.90 3.95 -2.19
C LEU A 8 7.68 4.03 -0.86
N SER A 9 8.44 2.98 -0.54
CA SER A 9 9.06 2.79 0.77
C SER A 9 9.97 3.94 1.17
N ARG A 10 10.84 4.41 0.28
CA ARG A 10 11.79 5.51 0.58
C ARG A 10 11.11 6.87 0.71
N GLY A 11 10.09 7.13 -0.10
CA GLY A 11 9.44 8.45 -0.15
C GLY A 11 8.48 8.70 1.01
N LEU A 12 7.86 7.64 1.53
CA LEU A 12 6.80 7.77 2.52
C LEU A 12 7.24 7.37 3.94
N GLN A 13 8.40 6.74 4.15
CA GLN A 13 8.83 6.21 5.46
C GLN A 13 8.83 7.24 6.61
N HIS A 14 8.94 8.53 6.31
CA HIS A 14 8.96 9.61 7.32
C HIS A 14 7.60 10.26 7.54
N LEU A 15 6.55 9.84 6.83
CA LEU A 15 5.20 10.40 6.93
C LEU A 15 4.44 9.78 8.12
N THR A 16 4.93 10.02 9.32
CA THR A 16 4.42 9.42 10.57
C THR A 16 2.97 9.81 10.91
N SER A 17 2.44 10.87 10.30
CA SER A 17 1.04 11.29 10.46
C SER A 17 0.12 10.80 9.34
N LEU A 18 0.61 9.98 8.41
CA LEU A 18 -0.19 9.48 7.30
C LEU A 18 -1.24 8.47 7.79
N GLN A 19 -2.51 8.80 7.59
CA GLN A 19 -3.65 7.97 7.99
C GLN A 19 -4.37 7.34 6.79
N HIS A 20 -4.28 7.94 5.62
CA HIS A 20 -4.99 7.51 4.43
C HIS A 20 -4.01 7.38 3.26
N LEU A 21 -3.94 6.20 2.68
CA LEU A 21 -3.10 5.91 1.53
C LEU A 21 -3.97 5.44 0.36
N TYR A 22 -3.93 6.21 -0.74
CA TYR A 22 -4.62 5.92 -1.99
C TYR A 22 -3.60 5.72 -3.11
N ILE A 23 -3.62 4.55 -3.75
CA ILE A 23 -2.72 4.18 -4.84
C ILE A 23 -3.56 3.75 -6.04
N ASP A 24 -3.32 4.39 -7.18
CA ASP A 24 -4.11 4.21 -8.39
C ASP A 24 -3.20 4.24 -9.62
N ASN A 25 -3.44 3.31 -10.56
CA ASN A 25 -2.72 3.19 -11.83
C ASN A 25 -1.19 3.24 -11.69
N CYS A 26 -0.66 2.47 -10.74
CA CYS A 26 0.76 2.35 -10.44
C CYS A 26 1.28 0.93 -10.77
N PRO A 27 1.50 0.58 -12.05
CA PRO A 27 1.82 -0.79 -12.46
C PRO A 27 3.19 -1.29 -12.03
N LYS A 28 4.12 -0.36 -11.79
CA LYS A 28 5.50 -0.68 -11.42
C LYS A 28 5.71 -0.77 -9.91
N VAL A 29 4.86 -0.12 -9.11
CA VAL A 29 4.96 -0.15 -7.65
C VAL A 29 4.71 -1.56 -7.15
N ASN A 30 5.65 -2.08 -6.37
CA ASN A 30 5.62 -3.45 -5.87
C ASN A 30 5.73 -3.57 -4.34
N ASP A 31 5.98 -2.47 -3.65
CA ASP A 31 6.23 -2.44 -2.21
C ASP A 31 5.56 -1.23 -1.54
N LEU A 32 5.06 -1.47 -0.33
CA LEU A 32 4.59 -0.44 0.60
C LEU A 32 5.60 -0.24 1.74
N PRO A 33 5.62 0.94 2.35
CA PRO A 33 6.46 1.21 3.51
C PRO A 33 5.84 0.56 4.75
N GLU A 34 6.41 -0.57 5.18
CA GLU A 34 5.90 -1.37 6.31
C GLU A 34 5.78 -0.57 7.61
N THR A 35 6.62 0.44 7.81
CA THR A 35 6.62 1.30 9.00
C THR A 35 5.35 2.15 9.15
N LEU A 36 4.61 2.38 8.06
CA LEU A 36 3.42 3.23 8.04
C LEU A 36 2.13 2.42 8.07
N LEU A 37 2.16 1.18 7.59
CA LEU A 37 0.96 0.34 7.49
C LEU A 37 0.22 0.20 8.85
N PRO A 38 0.92 0.05 9.99
CA PRO A 38 0.27 0.00 11.29
C PRO A 38 -0.53 1.24 11.67
N SER A 39 -0.17 2.44 11.17
CA SER A 39 -0.85 3.70 11.54
C SER A 39 -1.98 4.10 10.59
N LEU A 40 -2.20 3.36 9.50
CA LEU A 40 -3.23 3.69 8.52
C LEU A 40 -4.63 3.41 9.07
N LEU A 41 -5.53 4.35 8.81
CA LEU A 41 -6.97 4.19 8.97
C LEU A 41 -7.64 3.73 7.66
N SER A 42 -7.03 4.05 6.52
CA SER A 42 -7.49 3.55 5.23
C SER A 42 -6.35 3.26 4.25
N LEU A 43 -6.47 2.11 3.59
CA LEU A 43 -5.62 1.70 2.47
C LEU A 43 -6.52 1.39 1.27
N ILE A 44 -6.33 2.13 0.20
CA ILE A 44 -7.07 1.97 -1.05
C ILE A 44 -6.08 1.77 -2.19
N ILE A 45 -6.12 0.59 -2.82
CA ILE A 45 -5.35 0.26 -4.02
C ILE A 45 -6.37 0.03 -5.14
N LYS A 46 -6.24 0.72 -6.27
CA LYS A 46 -7.20 0.65 -7.38
C LYS A 46 -6.54 0.50 -8.73
N HIS A 47 -7.37 0.10 -9.69
CA HIS A 47 -7.03 -0.01 -11.11
C HIS A 47 -5.73 -0.78 -11.35
N ASN A 48 -4.80 -0.26 -12.15
CA ASN A 48 -3.62 -0.99 -12.62
C ASN A 48 -2.46 -0.99 -11.60
N CYS A 49 -2.62 -1.74 -10.50
CA CYS A 49 -1.61 -1.93 -9.45
C CYS A 49 -1.31 -3.43 -9.16
N PRO A 50 -1.06 -4.27 -10.19
CA PRO A 50 -1.09 -5.73 -10.06
C PRO A 50 -0.15 -6.29 -8.99
N LYS A 51 1.10 -5.79 -8.91
CA LYS A 51 2.11 -6.29 -7.95
C LYS A 51 1.74 -5.99 -6.50
N LEU A 52 1.15 -4.81 -6.25
CA LEU A 52 0.68 -4.45 -4.92
C LEU A 52 -0.55 -5.27 -4.52
N LYS A 53 -1.51 -5.43 -5.44
CA LYS A 53 -2.71 -6.25 -5.18
C LYS A 53 -2.32 -7.68 -4.79
N GLU A 54 -1.42 -8.32 -5.54
CA GLU A 54 -0.93 -9.67 -5.22
C GLU A 54 -0.33 -9.79 -3.80
N ARG A 55 0.36 -8.75 -3.34
CA ARG A 55 1.04 -8.76 -2.03
C ARG A 55 0.15 -8.32 -0.87
N CYS A 56 -0.98 -7.69 -1.16
CA CYS A 56 -1.93 -7.20 -0.16
C CYS A 56 -3.21 -8.06 -0.09
N GLU A 57 -3.66 -8.65 -1.19
CA GLU A 57 -4.89 -9.44 -1.26
C GLU A 57 -4.71 -10.85 -0.68
N GLY A 58 -5.65 -11.24 0.19
CA GLY A 58 -5.72 -12.59 0.74
C GLY A 58 -5.00 -12.77 2.07
N ARG A 59 -5.53 -13.68 2.90
CA ARG A 59 -5.06 -13.89 4.29
C ARG A 59 -3.64 -14.42 4.42
N GLY A 60 -3.06 -14.95 3.34
CA GLY A 60 -1.69 -15.44 3.29
C GLY A 60 -0.71 -14.47 2.64
N SER A 61 -1.14 -13.25 2.28
CA SER A 61 -0.27 -12.28 1.63
C SER A 61 0.76 -11.71 2.61
N HIS A 62 1.91 -11.28 2.08
CA HIS A 62 3.00 -10.70 2.87
C HIS A 62 2.53 -9.51 3.71
N TYR A 63 1.67 -8.66 3.14
CA TYR A 63 1.18 -7.47 3.85
C TYR A 63 -0.04 -7.73 4.72
N TRP A 64 -0.75 -8.87 4.59
CA TRP A 64 -1.98 -9.11 5.35
C TRP A 64 -1.82 -8.92 6.86
N PRO A 65 -0.77 -9.45 7.53
CA PRO A 65 -0.58 -9.22 8.98
C PRO A 65 -0.41 -7.73 9.34
N LEU A 66 0.12 -6.93 8.41
CA LEU A 66 0.40 -5.49 8.59
C LEU A 66 -0.76 -4.59 8.21
N ILE A 67 -1.74 -5.07 7.44
CA ILE A 67 -2.88 -4.27 6.98
C ILE A 67 -4.20 -4.76 7.56
N SER A 68 -4.28 -5.98 8.09
CA SER A 68 -5.55 -6.60 8.54
C SER A 68 -6.29 -5.85 9.65
N HIS A 69 -5.60 -4.99 10.40
CA HIS A 69 -6.20 -4.15 11.44
C HIS A 69 -6.73 -2.81 10.92
N ILE A 70 -6.42 -2.45 9.67
CA ILE A 70 -6.85 -1.18 9.06
C ILE A 70 -8.39 -1.20 8.90
N PRO A 71 -9.13 -0.21 9.44
CA PRO A 71 -10.60 -0.20 9.39
C PRO A 71 -11.19 -0.17 7.98
N CYS A 72 -10.55 0.52 7.04
CA CYS A 72 -11.05 0.67 5.67
C CYS A 72 -10.00 0.22 4.64
N ILE A 73 -10.11 -1.04 4.19
CA ILE A 73 -9.25 -1.62 3.17
C ILE A 73 -10.06 -1.86 1.90
N TYR A 74 -9.55 -1.36 0.78
CA TYR A 74 -10.07 -1.67 -0.55
C TYR A 74 -8.89 -1.93 -1.49
N ILE A 75 -8.81 -3.12 -2.07
CA ILE A 75 -7.70 -3.52 -2.95
C ILE A 75 -8.26 -3.91 -4.32
#